data_AF-A0A0F9IN14-F1
#
_entry.id   AF-A0A0F9IN14-F1
#
_cell.length_a   1.000
_cell.length_b   1.000
_cell.length_c   1.000
_cell.angle_alpha   90.00
_cell.angle_beta   90.00
_cell.angle_gamma   90.00
#
_symmetry.space_group_name_H-M   'P 1'
#
loop_
_entity.id
_entity.type
_entity.pdbx_description
1 polymer ?
#
loop_
_entity_poly.entity_id
_entity_poly.type
_entity_poly.pdbx_seq_one_letter_code
_entity_poly.pdbx_strand_id
1 'polypeptide(L)'
;MKERYVIKNFRDTTLAIIDSVNDIITDYQAQGYLLTLRQLYYQFIARDWFPEDRRWSWTGSRWAKDPNGTKNAQPNYDWLGGIINEGRMAGLIDWEVIEDRGRERKRNSHWDNPKGVIESARSSYGIDMWSNQPERVEVWIEKEALVGVIEPVCRKLDVPFFACRGYVSQSEMWRAGVEFRKPLPKYFGTATGPHIIILHLGDHDPSGIDMTRDNYDRLRMFSGDNVTVERIALNMDQIRKYNPPPSPAKTTDSRGTDYIAKFGIDSWELDALEPKVLTSLIEQNVAKHRDDTLYMEQEVQLERDLMQLDSIIYHLNKDEEDESD
;
A
#
# COMPACT_ATOMS: atom_id res chain seq x y z
N MET A 1 4.25 -19.00 -10.33
CA MET A 1 4.28 -20.39 -10.85
C MET A 1 2.95 -21.14 -10.61
N LYS A 2 2.37 -21.79 -11.63
CA LYS A 2 1.26 -22.77 -11.47
C LYS A 2 1.83 -24.18 -11.29
N GLU A 3 1.66 -24.76 -10.11
CA GLU A 3 2.12 -26.11 -9.79
C GLU A 3 1.00 -26.90 -9.13
N ARG A 4 0.77 -28.14 -9.61
CA ARG A 4 -0.31 -29.00 -9.13
C ARG A 4 0.20 -29.98 -8.07
N TYR A 5 -0.41 -29.91 -6.90
CA TYR A 5 -0.11 -30.76 -5.74
C TYR A 5 -1.21 -31.79 -5.45
N VAL A 6 -2.46 -31.51 -5.86
CA VAL A 6 -3.61 -32.39 -5.64
C VAL A 6 -4.42 -32.53 -6.93
N ILE A 7 -4.89 -33.75 -7.22
CA ILE A 7 -5.88 -34.00 -8.27
C ILE A 7 -7.26 -33.82 -7.66
N LYS A 8 -8.02 -32.84 -8.17
CA LYS A 8 -9.37 -32.52 -7.69
C LYS A 8 -10.29 -32.24 -8.88
N ASN A 9 -11.47 -32.83 -8.84
CA ASN A 9 -12.53 -32.57 -9.82
C ASN A 9 -13.38 -31.39 -9.32
N PHE A 10 -13.40 -30.31 -10.09
CA PHE A 10 -14.22 -29.14 -9.81
C PHE A 10 -15.55 -29.24 -10.56
N ARG A 11 -16.60 -28.63 -10.00
CA ARG A 11 -17.83 -28.39 -10.75
C ARG A 11 -17.59 -27.27 -11.76
N ASP A 12 -18.32 -27.27 -12.88
CA ASP A 12 -18.20 -26.24 -13.92
C ASP A 12 -18.41 -24.83 -13.35
N THR A 13 -19.35 -24.68 -12.41
CA THR A 13 -19.59 -23.40 -11.72
C THR A 13 -18.39 -22.93 -10.91
N THR A 14 -17.58 -23.84 -10.36
CA THR A 14 -16.37 -23.48 -9.61
C THR A 14 -15.22 -23.16 -10.56
N LEU A 15 -15.12 -23.86 -11.70
CA LEU A 15 -14.15 -23.54 -12.74
C LEU A 15 -14.37 -22.13 -13.29
N ALA A 16 -15.63 -21.75 -13.57
CA ALA A 16 -15.95 -20.39 -14.02
C ALA A 16 -15.51 -19.30 -13.04
N ILE A 17 -15.60 -19.57 -11.72
CA ILE A 17 -15.11 -18.65 -10.69
C ILE A 17 -13.58 -18.59 -10.70
N ILE A 18 -12.90 -19.73 -10.86
CA ILE A 18 -11.43 -19.78 -10.97
C ILE A 18 -10.94 -19.02 -12.21
N ASP A 19 -11.66 -19.12 -13.33
CA ASP A 19 -11.35 -18.36 -14.55
C ASP A 19 -11.51 -16.86 -14.30
N SER A 20 -12.62 -16.44 -13.67
CA SER A 20 -12.84 -15.04 -13.27
C SER A 20 -11.75 -14.51 -12.33
N VAL A 21 -11.25 -15.35 -11.42
CA VAL A 21 -10.10 -15.01 -10.56
C VAL A 21 -8.82 -14.82 -11.40
N ASN A 22 -8.54 -15.71 -12.34
CA ASN A 22 -7.37 -15.60 -13.22
C ASN A 22 -7.44 -14.35 -14.11
N ASP A 23 -8.63 -13.93 -14.55
CA ASP A 23 -8.82 -12.71 -15.34
C ASP A 23 -8.42 -11.48 -14.52
N ILE A 24 -8.94 -11.34 -13.29
CA ILE A 24 -8.56 -10.23 -12.39
C ILE A 24 -7.06 -10.25 -12.08
N ILE A 25 -6.48 -11.43 -11.82
CA ILE A 25 -5.05 -11.56 -11.58
C ILE A 25 -4.26 -11.07 -12.80
N THR A 26 -4.63 -11.52 -13.99
CA THR A 26 -3.96 -11.15 -15.25
C THR A 26 -3.98 -9.63 -15.45
N ASP A 27 -5.14 -9.01 -15.23
CA ASP A 27 -5.32 -7.57 -15.32
C ASP A 27 -4.42 -6.81 -14.33
N TYR A 28 -4.29 -7.29 -13.10
CA TYR A 28 -3.46 -6.65 -12.07
C TYR A 28 -1.95 -6.86 -12.33
N GLN A 29 -1.56 -8.05 -12.78
CA GLN A 29 -0.17 -8.35 -13.15
C GLN A 29 0.28 -7.51 -14.34
N ALA A 30 -0.57 -7.29 -15.33
CA ALA A 30 -0.29 -6.39 -16.46
C ALA A 30 -0.01 -4.94 -16.01
N GLN A 31 -0.43 -4.59 -14.80
CA GLN A 31 -0.21 -3.29 -14.17
C GLN A 31 0.95 -3.29 -13.17
N GLY A 32 1.61 -4.44 -12.97
CA GLY A 32 2.72 -4.61 -12.03
C GLY A 32 2.29 -4.82 -10.58
N TYR A 33 1.03 -5.14 -10.30
CA TYR A 33 0.54 -5.36 -8.93
C TYR A 33 0.30 -6.84 -8.62
N LEU A 34 0.65 -7.23 -7.40
CA LEU A 34 0.18 -8.47 -6.77
C LEU A 34 -1.08 -8.20 -5.95
N LEU A 35 -2.00 -9.16 -5.94
CA LEU A 35 -3.28 -9.06 -5.23
C LEU A 35 -3.19 -9.69 -3.84
N THR A 36 -3.92 -9.14 -2.88
CA THR A 36 -4.30 -9.87 -1.67
C THR A 36 -5.66 -10.56 -1.88
N LEU A 37 -5.96 -11.58 -1.07
CA LEU A 37 -7.28 -12.23 -1.08
C LEU A 37 -8.42 -11.20 -0.87
N ARG A 38 -8.18 -10.21 -0.03
CA ARG A 38 -9.16 -9.15 0.27
C ARG A 38 -9.42 -8.24 -0.92
N GLN A 39 -8.39 -7.83 -1.64
CA GLN A 39 -8.58 -7.03 -2.85
C GLN A 39 -9.33 -7.82 -3.92
N LEU A 40 -8.97 -9.08 -4.15
CA LEU A 40 -9.68 -9.95 -5.09
C LEU A 40 -11.16 -10.09 -4.71
N TYR A 41 -11.47 -10.24 -3.42
CA TYR A 41 -12.83 -10.25 -2.91
C TYR A 41 -13.60 -8.96 -3.26
N TYR A 42 -13.02 -7.78 -3.04
CA TYR A 42 -13.68 -6.52 -3.41
C TYR A 42 -13.84 -6.34 -4.92
N GLN A 43 -12.91 -6.84 -5.73
CA GLN A 43 -13.07 -6.85 -7.19
C GLN A 43 -14.27 -7.70 -7.63
N PHE A 44 -14.54 -8.82 -6.95
CA PHE A 44 -15.74 -9.64 -7.17
C PHE A 44 -17.02 -8.92 -6.73
N ILE A 45 -16.99 -8.19 -5.62
CA ILE A 45 -18.13 -7.36 -5.19
C ILE A 45 -18.43 -6.27 -6.21
N ALA A 46 -17.41 -5.51 -6.62
CA ALA A 46 -17.56 -4.38 -7.53
C ALA A 46 -18.09 -4.79 -8.92
N ARG A 47 -17.72 -6.00 -9.39
CA ARG A 47 -18.19 -6.56 -10.66
C ARG A 47 -19.47 -7.38 -10.56
N ASP A 48 -20.02 -7.51 -9.36
CA ASP A 48 -21.20 -8.33 -9.04
C ASP A 48 -21.05 -9.83 -9.41
N TRP A 49 -19.82 -10.35 -9.34
CA TRP A 49 -19.46 -11.70 -9.80
C TRP A 49 -19.74 -12.83 -8.80
N PHE A 50 -20.23 -12.52 -7.60
CA PHE A 50 -20.74 -13.57 -6.71
C PHE A 50 -22.06 -14.15 -7.23
N PRO A 51 -22.29 -15.47 -7.12
CA PRO A 51 -23.58 -16.07 -7.46
C PRO A 51 -24.77 -15.40 -6.77
N GLU A 52 -25.91 -15.30 -7.45
CA GLU A 52 -27.10 -14.60 -6.92
C GLU A 52 -27.64 -15.19 -5.62
N ASP A 53 -27.50 -16.50 -5.42
CA ASP A 53 -27.96 -17.18 -4.20
C ASP A 53 -27.06 -16.96 -2.99
N ARG A 54 -25.97 -16.19 -3.15
CA ARG A 54 -24.98 -15.86 -2.12
C ARG A 54 -25.15 -14.43 -1.58
N ARG A 55 -26.38 -14.10 -1.22
CA ARG A 55 -26.74 -12.86 -0.52
C ARG A 55 -26.99 -13.15 0.95
N TRP A 56 -26.54 -12.22 1.79
CA TRP A 56 -26.51 -12.42 3.24
C TRP A 56 -26.96 -11.16 3.98
N SER A 57 -27.63 -11.37 5.10
CA SER A 57 -28.01 -10.32 6.06
C SER A 57 -27.43 -10.65 7.43
N TRP A 58 -26.91 -9.63 8.12
CA TRP A 58 -26.40 -9.77 9.48
C TRP A 58 -27.57 -9.71 10.48
N THR A 59 -27.73 -10.76 11.29
CA THR A 59 -28.83 -10.86 12.26
C THR A 59 -28.50 -10.25 13.63
N GLY A 60 -27.37 -9.54 13.75
CA GLY A 60 -26.82 -9.08 15.04
C GLY A 60 -25.86 -10.08 15.69
N SER A 61 -25.96 -11.37 15.36
CA SER A 61 -25.13 -12.44 15.93
C SER A 61 -24.49 -13.37 14.89
N ARG A 62 -25.09 -13.49 13.70
CA ARG A 62 -24.58 -14.33 12.61
C ARG A 62 -25.02 -13.80 11.25
N TRP A 63 -24.36 -14.27 10.20
CA TRP A 63 -24.83 -14.11 8.84
C TRP A 63 -25.89 -15.17 8.50
N ALA A 64 -27.01 -14.74 7.93
CA ALA A 64 -28.05 -15.62 7.41
C ALA A 64 -28.23 -15.38 5.91
N LYS A 65 -28.50 -16.44 5.13
CA LYS A 65 -28.84 -16.31 3.72
C LYS A 65 -30.13 -15.49 3.60
N ASP A 66 -30.10 -14.48 2.74
CA ASP A 66 -31.21 -13.58 2.50
C ASP A 66 -31.20 -13.15 1.03
N PRO A 67 -32.23 -13.48 0.24
CA PRO A 67 -32.33 -13.06 -1.16
C PRO A 67 -32.26 -11.54 -1.37
N ASN A 68 -32.63 -10.75 -0.35
CA ASN A 68 -32.56 -9.28 -0.39
C ASN A 68 -31.31 -8.72 0.31
N GLY A 69 -30.41 -9.61 0.75
CA GLY A 69 -29.19 -9.24 1.45
C GLY A 69 -28.05 -8.76 0.54
N THR A 70 -26.91 -8.51 1.16
CA THR A 70 -25.69 -8.05 0.47
C THR A 70 -24.80 -9.23 0.04
N LYS A 71 -24.11 -9.08 -1.10
CA LYS A 71 -23.00 -9.96 -1.48
C LYS A 71 -21.73 -9.61 -0.72
N ASN A 72 -21.60 -8.40 -0.19
CA ASN A 72 -20.47 -7.97 0.63
C ASN A 72 -20.64 -8.47 2.07
N ALA A 73 -20.31 -9.74 2.29
CA ALA A 73 -20.48 -10.42 3.56
C ALA A 73 -19.33 -11.42 3.83
N GLN A 74 -18.98 -11.59 5.12
CA GLN A 74 -17.92 -12.50 5.56
C GLN A 74 -18.04 -13.93 4.98
N PRO A 75 -19.24 -14.56 4.87
CA PRO A 75 -19.35 -15.90 4.29
C PRO A 75 -18.94 -15.98 2.81
N ASN A 76 -19.00 -14.87 2.06
CA ASN A 76 -18.54 -14.81 0.68
C ASN A 76 -17.02 -14.66 0.61
N TYR A 77 -16.42 -13.90 1.53
CA TYR A 77 -14.97 -13.81 1.68
C TYR A 77 -14.37 -15.19 1.98
N ASP A 78 -14.91 -15.90 2.97
CA ASP A 78 -14.42 -17.23 3.36
C ASP A 78 -14.58 -18.26 2.23
N TRP A 79 -15.71 -18.19 1.51
CA TRP A 79 -15.98 -19.07 0.38
C TRP A 79 -15.02 -18.85 -0.79
N LEU A 80 -14.77 -17.59 -1.16
CA LEU A 80 -13.81 -17.25 -2.21
C LEU A 80 -12.39 -17.69 -1.82
N GLY A 81 -11.99 -17.45 -0.56
CA GLY A 81 -10.70 -17.93 -0.03
C GLY A 81 -10.54 -19.45 -0.13
N GLY A 82 -11.61 -20.20 0.16
CA GLY A 82 -11.64 -21.65 -0.03
C GLY A 82 -11.41 -22.07 -1.48
N ILE A 83 -12.11 -21.46 -2.44
CA ILE A 83 -11.94 -21.75 -3.88
C ILE A 83 -10.51 -21.46 -4.35
N ILE A 84 -9.94 -20.33 -3.92
CA ILE A 84 -8.57 -19.96 -4.28
C ILE A 84 -7.56 -20.98 -3.78
N ASN A 85 -7.70 -21.41 -2.52
CA ASN A 85 -6.83 -22.43 -1.96
C ASN A 85 -6.93 -23.74 -2.74
N GLU A 86 -8.14 -24.21 -3.05
CA GLU A 86 -8.33 -25.42 -3.84
C GLU A 86 -7.78 -25.29 -5.27
N GLY A 87 -8.00 -24.16 -5.92
CA GLY A 87 -7.47 -23.86 -7.25
C GLY A 87 -5.94 -23.84 -7.28
N ARG A 88 -5.29 -23.30 -6.24
CA ARG A 88 -3.83 -23.35 -6.08
C ARG A 88 -3.31 -24.77 -5.93
N MET A 89 -3.90 -25.54 -5.01
CA MET A 89 -3.54 -26.94 -4.80
C MET A 89 -3.69 -27.77 -6.09
N ALA A 90 -4.67 -27.44 -6.92
CA ALA A 90 -4.90 -28.10 -8.21
C ALA A 90 -4.04 -27.58 -9.37
N GLY A 91 -3.19 -26.55 -9.14
CA GLY A 91 -2.36 -25.93 -10.17
C GLY A 91 -3.14 -25.06 -11.17
N LEU A 92 -4.36 -24.65 -10.84
CA LEU A 92 -5.22 -23.81 -11.68
C LEU A 92 -5.02 -22.31 -11.41
N ILE A 93 -4.60 -21.94 -10.20
CA ILE A 93 -4.26 -20.58 -9.79
C ILE A 93 -2.78 -20.55 -9.41
N ASP A 94 -2.09 -19.49 -9.83
CA ASP A 94 -0.66 -19.32 -9.57
C ASP A 94 -0.39 -19.10 -8.06
N TRP A 95 0.67 -19.72 -7.56
CA TRP A 95 1.08 -19.63 -6.16
C TRP A 95 1.61 -18.26 -5.75
N GLU A 96 2.21 -17.52 -6.68
CA GLU A 96 2.97 -16.29 -6.41
C GLU A 96 2.14 -15.01 -6.62
N VAL A 97 0.91 -15.14 -7.14
CA VAL A 97 0.12 -13.97 -7.59
C VAL A 97 -0.88 -13.42 -6.57
N ILE A 98 -1.23 -14.22 -5.55
CA ILE A 98 -2.02 -13.77 -4.39
C ILE A 98 -1.14 -13.82 -3.14
N GLU A 99 -0.75 -12.66 -2.65
CA GLU A 99 0.22 -12.54 -1.56
C GLU A 99 -0.48 -12.54 -0.19
N ASP A 100 0.07 -13.32 0.75
CA ASP A 100 -0.22 -13.21 2.18
C ASP A 100 0.85 -12.30 2.81
N ARG A 101 0.54 -11.00 2.84
CA ARG A 101 1.47 -9.96 3.29
C ARG A 101 1.73 -10.12 4.80
N GLY A 102 2.98 -10.41 5.18
CA GLY A 102 3.40 -10.47 6.59
C GLY A 102 4.38 -11.59 6.98
N ARG A 103 4.89 -12.39 6.04
CA ARG A 103 5.80 -13.51 6.35
C ARG A 103 7.04 -13.54 5.44
N GLU A 104 7.99 -12.64 5.69
CA GLU A 104 9.30 -12.70 5.03
C GLU A 104 10.23 -13.70 5.73
N ARG A 105 10.83 -14.62 4.96
CA ARG A 105 11.95 -15.44 5.44
C ARG A 105 13.22 -14.58 5.47
N LYS A 106 13.69 -14.24 6.67
CA LYS A 106 14.99 -13.58 6.86
C LYS A 106 16.11 -14.60 6.64
N ARG A 107 17.10 -14.25 5.82
CA ARG A 107 18.36 -14.99 5.63
C ARG A 107 19.52 -14.00 5.66
N ASN A 108 20.71 -14.48 5.99
CA ASN A 108 21.92 -13.67 5.86
C ASN A 108 22.24 -13.42 4.38
N SER A 109 22.79 -12.24 4.07
CA SER A 109 23.36 -11.97 2.75
C SER A 109 24.68 -12.71 2.60
N HIS A 110 24.89 -13.33 1.44
CA HIS A 110 26.12 -14.02 1.06
C HIS A 110 26.50 -13.56 -0.35
N TRP A 111 27.80 -13.39 -0.58
CA TRP A 111 28.38 -13.03 -1.87
C TRP A 111 29.58 -13.92 -2.13
N ASP A 112 29.80 -14.28 -3.39
CA ASP A 112 30.86 -15.20 -3.78
C ASP A 112 32.24 -14.52 -3.80
N ASN A 113 32.29 -13.19 -3.98
CA ASN A 113 33.51 -12.38 -4.00
C ASN A 113 33.25 -10.92 -3.57
N PRO A 114 34.30 -10.12 -3.32
CA PRO A 114 34.17 -8.69 -2.96
C PRO A 114 33.45 -7.85 -4.03
N LYS A 115 33.59 -8.19 -5.30
CA LYS A 115 32.86 -7.52 -6.38
C LYS A 115 31.35 -7.66 -6.21
N GLY A 116 30.86 -8.87 -5.90
CA GLY A 116 29.44 -9.14 -5.72
C GLY A 116 28.79 -8.31 -4.62
N VAL A 117 29.51 -8.01 -3.52
CA VAL A 117 28.98 -7.11 -2.48
C VAL A 117 28.93 -5.66 -2.95
N ILE A 118 29.87 -5.21 -3.77
CA ILE A 118 29.88 -3.85 -4.33
C ILE A 118 28.83 -3.69 -5.42
N GLU A 119 28.63 -4.68 -6.28
CA GLU A 119 27.52 -4.71 -7.27
C GLU A 119 26.16 -4.68 -6.57
N SER A 120 26.03 -5.44 -5.47
CA SER A 120 24.83 -5.39 -4.62
C SER A 120 24.64 -4.00 -4.02
N ALA A 121 25.72 -3.39 -3.48
CA ALA A 121 25.66 -2.05 -2.91
C ALA A 121 25.27 -1.00 -3.97
N ARG A 122 25.84 -1.08 -5.17
CA ARG A 122 25.54 -0.24 -6.33
C ARG A 122 24.11 -0.40 -6.83
N SER A 123 23.57 -1.61 -6.80
CA SER A 123 22.17 -1.88 -7.17
C SER A 123 21.17 -1.32 -6.15
N SER A 124 21.58 -1.19 -4.89
CA SER A 124 20.79 -0.61 -3.80
C SER A 124 21.15 0.84 -3.48
N TYR A 125 22.09 1.44 -4.19
CA TYR A 125 22.58 2.78 -3.89
C TYR A 125 21.47 3.80 -4.18
N GLY A 126 21.21 4.64 -3.20
CA GLY A 126 20.26 5.73 -3.28
C GLY A 126 20.74 6.88 -2.43
N ILE A 127 20.32 8.09 -2.82
CA ILE A 127 20.49 9.29 -2.03
C ILE A 127 19.10 9.79 -1.63
N ASP A 128 19.05 10.63 -0.61
CA ASP A 128 17.81 11.28 -0.17
C ASP A 128 17.39 12.35 -1.19
N MET A 129 16.45 11.99 -2.06
CA MET A 129 15.97 12.85 -3.15
C MET A 129 15.19 14.08 -2.64
N TRP A 130 14.80 14.05 -1.36
CA TRP A 130 14.04 15.12 -0.69
C TRP A 130 14.90 15.97 0.24
N SER A 131 16.20 15.69 0.34
CA SER A 131 17.11 16.37 1.27
C SER A 131 17.21 17.89 1.04
N ASN A 132 17.00 18.33 -0.20
CA ASN A 132 17.10 19.73 -0.60
C ASN A 132 15.74 20.41 -0.80
N GLN A 133 14.62 19.68 -0.65
CA GLN A 133 13.25 20.15 -0.87
C GLN A 133 12.76 21.00 0.32
N PRO A 134 11.97 22.07 0.08
CA PRO A 134 11.41 22.93 1.13
C PRO A 134 10.39 22.20 2.02
N GLU A 135 9.67 21.25 1.43
CA GLU A 135 8.70 20.39 2.09
C GLU A 135 9.16 18.94 1.97
N ARG A 136 8.87 18.11 2.98
CA ARG A 136 9.08 16.65 2.90
C ARG A 136 7.75 15.94 2.98
N VAL A 137 7.55 14.98 2.10
CA VAL A 137 6.31 14.24 2.00
C VAL A 137 6.47 12.84 2.57
N GLU A 138 5.51 12.38 3.37
CA GLU A 138 5.35 10.97 3.73
C GLU A 138 3.94 10.49 3.39
N VAL A 139 3.81 9.21 3.05
CA VAL A 139 2.54 8.58 2.70
C VAL A 139 2.09 7.65 3.82
N TRP A 140 1.02 8.01 4.51
CA TRP A 140 0.51 7.22 5.63
C TRP A 140 -0.79 6.52 5.23
N ILE A 141 -0.82 5.20 5.33
CA ILE A 141 -1.99 4.39 4.98
C ILE A 141 -2.54 3.68 6.22
N GLU A 142 -3.85 3.79 6.43
CA GLU A 142 -4.53 3.11 7.53
C GLU A 142 -4.34 1.60 7.49
N LYS A 143 -4.46 1.01 6.30
CA LYS A 143 -4.63 -0.42 6.09
C LYS A 143 -3.33 -1.09 5.63
N GLU A 144 -2.72 -1.88 6.52
CA GLU A 144 -1.47 -2.62 6.23
C GLU A 144 -1.58 -3.52 4.99
N ALA A 145 -2.74 -4.12 4.75
CA ALA A 145 -2.97 -4.95 3.58
C ALA A 145 -2.78 -4.20 2.25
N LEU A 146 -2.77 -2.86 2.24
CA LEU A 146 -2.56 -2.04 1.05
C LEU A 146 -1.12 -1.51 0.90
N VAL A 147 -0.19 -1.86 1.80
CA VAL A 147 1.21 -1.44 1.72
C VAL A 147 1.84 -1.80 0.38
N GLY A 148 1.75 -3.07 -0.04
CA GLY A 148 2.31 -3.51 -1.33
C GLY A 148 1.64 -2.91 -2.57
N VAL A 149 0.54 -2.13 -2.41
CA VAL A 149 -0.02 -1.32 -3.51
C VAL A 149 0.67 0.04 -3.60
N ILE A 150 0.90 0.69 -2.46
CA ILE A 150 1.48 2.02 -2.42
C ILE A 150 3.01 1.99 -2.45
N GLU A 151 3.63 0.90 -2.02
CA GLU A 151 5.07 0.78 -1.91
C GLU A 151 5.80 1.00 -3.24
N PRO A 152 5.38 0.41 -4.39
CA PRO A 152 6.05 0.64 -5.66
C PRO A 152 6.09 2.13 -6.06
N VAL A 153 4.99 2.86 -5.87
CA VAL A 153 4.94 4.29 -6.19
C VAL A 153 5.72 5.13 -5.19
N CYS A 154 5.64 4.81 -3.89
CA CYS A 154 6.40 5.54 -2.88
C CYS A 154 7.90 5.39 -3.09
N ARG A 155 8.38 4.16 -3.38
CA ARG A 155 9.79 3.90 -3.72
C ARG A 155 10.23 4.62 -5.00
N LYS A 156 9.38 4.64 -6.04
CA LYS A 156 9.65 5.37 -7.29
C LYS A 156 9.82 6.87 -7.05
N LEU A 157 9.08 7.45 -6.10
CA LEU A 157 9.10 8.87 -5.78
C LEU A 157 10.06 9.22 -4.61
N ASP A 158 10.79 8.22 -4.10
CA ASP A 158 11.64 8.32 -2.91
C ASP A 158 10.94 8.94 -1.69
N VAL A 159 9.66 8.63 -1.48
CA VAL A 159 8.89 9.10 -0.31
C VAL A 159 8.74 7.98 0.73
N PRO A 160 8.96 8.27 2.03
CA PRO A 160 8.64 7.32 3.09
C PRO A 160 7.15 6.96 3.10
N PHE A 161 6.85 5.71 3.47
CA PHE A 161 5.48 5.28 3.66
C PHE A 161 5.31 4.48 4.95
N PHE A 162 4.15 4.63 5.59
CA PHE A 162 3.86 4.05 6.89
C PHE A 162 2.46 3.45 6.94
N ALA A 163 2.34 2.24 7.48
CA ALA A 163 1.05 1.60 7.73
C ALA A 163 0.61 1.80 9.18
N CYS A 164 -0.45 2.60 9.38
CA CYS A 164 -0.93 2.98 10.70
C CYS A 164 -1.50 1.81 11.50
N ARG A 165 -2.17 0.85 10.82
CA ARG A 165 -2.88 -0.29 11.42
C ARG A 165 -3.97 0.15 12.40
N GLY A 166 -4.83 1.08 11.97
CA GLY A 166 -5.74 1.77 12.88
C GLY A 166 -5.08 2.99 13.52
N TYR A 167 -5.48 3.34 14.74
CA TYR A 167 -4.87 4.42 15.51
C TYR A 167 -3.40 4.12 15.81
N VAL A 168 -2.52 5.04 15.42
CA VAL A 168 -1.08 4.89 15.59
C VAL A 168 -0.70 4.95 17.07
N SER A 169 0.22 4.09 17.51
CA SER A 169 0.68 4.08 18.91
C SER A 169 1.33 5.40 19.34
N GLN A 170 1.27 5.74 20.64
CA GLN A 170 1.93 6.94 21.17
C GLN A 170 3.44 6.94 20.98
N SER A 171 4.08 5.78 21.11
CA SER A 171 5.52 5.66 20.87
C SER A 171 5.88 5.98 19.43
N GLU A 172 5.06 5.58 18.47
CA GLU A 172 5.32 5.83 17.06
C GLU A 172 5.08 7.29 16.67
N MET A 173 3.99 7.89 17.17
CA MET A 173 3.74 9.33 17.02
C MET A 173 4.86 10.18 17.62
N TRP A 174 5.36 9.80 18.80
CA TRP A 174 6.48 10.49 19.43
C TRP A 174 7.77 10.36 18.60
N ARG A 175 8.08 9.16 18.07
CA ARG A 175 9.26 8.96 17.21
C ARG A 175 9.19 9.82 15.95
N ALA A 176 8.08 9.75 15.22
CA ALA A 176 7.86 10.55 14.02
C ALA A 176 7.97 12.05 14.34
N GLY A 177 7.26 12.53 15.36
CA GLY A 177 7.31 13.95 15.74
C GLY A 177 8.68 14.43 16.22
N VAL A 178 9.46 13.59 16.90
CA VAL A 178 10.86 13.90 17.26
C VAL A 178 11.74 13.95 16.03
N GLU A 179 11.56 13.03 15.09
CA GLU A 179 12.29 12.98 13.82
C GLU A 179 12.03 14.23 12.96
N PHE A 180 10.78 14.67 12.87
CA PHE A 180 10.37 15.87 12.12
C PHE A 180 10.99 17.17 12.64
N ARG A 181 11.50 17.17 13.87
CA ARG A 181 12.21 18.33 14.45
C ARG A 181 13.71 18.31 14.19
N LYS A 182 14.27 17.20 13.69
CA LYS A 182 15.72 17.11 13.47
C LYS A 182 16.13 18.11 12.38
N PRO A 183 17.08 19.01 12.64
CA PRO A 183 17.61 19.90 11.61
C PRO A 183 18.37 19.06 10.58
N LEU A 184 18.09 19.25 9.29
CA LEU A 184 18.93 18.67 8.24
C LEU A 184 20.08 19.63 7.91
N PRO A 185 21.20 19.13 7.34
CA PRO A 185 22.37 19.95 7.08
C PRO A 185 22.12 21.22 6.27
N LYS A 186 21.20 21.16 5.29
CA LYS A 186 20.81 22.33 4.48
C LYS A 186 20.03 23.39 5.28
N TYR A 187 19.44 23.00 6.40
CA TYR A 187 18.65 23.86 7.30
C TYR A 187 19.43 24.30 8.55
N PHE A 188 20.76 24.08 8.60
CA PHE A 188 21.57 24.62 9.69
C PHE A 188 21.47 26.16 9.69
N GLY A 189 20.78 26.71 10.70
CA GLY A 189 20.56 28.15 10.86
C GLY A 189 19.11 28.61 10.70
N THR A 190 18.20 27.76 10.22
CA THR A 190 16.75 28.01 10.31
C THR A 190 16.22 27.49 11.65
N ALA A 191 15.22 28.18 12.22
CA ALA A 191 14.67 27.81 13.54
C ALA A 191 13.91 26.46 13.52
N THR A 192 13.61 25.91 12.33
CA THR A 192 12.88 24.67 12.11
C THR A 192 13.52 23.87 10.95
N GLY A 193 13.35 22.54 10.96
CA GLY A 193 13.63 21.69 9.80
C GLY A 193 12.63 21.96 8.65
N PRO A 194 12.64 21.15 7.58
CA PRO A 194 11.67 21.30 6.50
C PRO A 194 10.24 21.04 7.00
N HIS A 195 9.25 21.67 6.38
CA HIS A 195 7.85 21.45 6.72
C HIS A 195 7.41 20.05 6.26
N ILE A 196 6.75 19.30 7.14
CA ILE A 196 6.37 17.91 6.85
C ILE A 196 4.93 17.84 6.37
N ILE A 197 4.71 17.18 5.24
CA ILE A 197 3.41 16.90 4.65
C ILE A 197 3.13 15.40 4.73
N ILE A 198 2.13 15.02 5.50
CA ILE A 198 1.65 13.65 5.59
C ILE A 198 0.44 13.48 4.67
N LEU A 199 0.61 12.72 3.60
CA LEU A 199 -0.49 12.31 2.73
C LEU A 199 -1.17 11.08 3.33
N HIS A 200 -2.33 11.26 3.93
CA HIS A 200 -3.07 10.20 4.61
C HIS A 200 -4.11 9.53 3.71
N LEU A 201 -4.06 8.21 3.63
CA LEU A 201 -5.07 7.35 3.01
C LEU A 201 -5.76 6.54 4.11
N GLY A 202 -7.04 6.79 4.36
CA GLY A 202 -7.87 6.01 5.29
C GLY A 202 -9.22 5.60 4.70
N ASP A 203 -9.89 4.67 5.35
CA ASP A 203 -11.25 4.26 4.99
C ASP A 203 -12.21 5.45 5.19
N HIS A 204 -13.26 5.53 4.38
CA HIS A 204 -14.32 6.53 4.57
C HIS A 204 -15.37 5.98 5.53
N ASP A 205 -15.03 5.92 6.81
CA ASP A 205 -15.90 5.51 7.90
C ASP A 205 -15.69 6.43 9.14
N PRO A 206 -16.45 6.25 10.24
CA PRO A 206 -16.31 7.11 11.42
C PRO A 206 -14.89 7.17 12.01
N SER A 207 -14.19 6.03 12.06
CA SER A 207 -12.85 5.93 12.63
C SER A 207 -11.78 6.43 11.65
N GLY A 208 -11.82 6.04 10.37
CA GLY A 208 -10.83 6.44 9.37
C GLY A 208 -10.77 7.94 9.11
N ILE A 209 -11.91 8.64 9.21
CA ILE A 209 -11.96 10.11 9.16
C ILE A 209 -11.30 10.72 10.41
N ASP A 210 -11.66 10.22 11.59
CA ASP A 210 -11.11 10.71 12.86
C ASP A 210 -9.59 10.45 12.98
N MET A 211 -9.10 9.33 12.45
CA MET A 211 -7.68 9.00 12.47
C MET A 211 -6.82 10.01 11.71
N THR A 212 -7.35 10.66 10.67
CA THR A 212 -6.65 11.77 10.01
C THR A 212 -6.43 12.92 10.99
N ARG A 213 -7.47 13.26 11.75
CA ARG A 213 -7.44 14.32 12.76
C ARG A 213 -6.54 13.94 13.94
N ASP A 214 -6.63 12.71 14.44
CA ASP A 214 -5.77 12.18 15.52
C ASP A 214 -4.29 12.22 15.12
N ASN A 215 -3.97 11.83 13.88
CA ASN A 215 -2.62 11.91 13.35
C ASN A 215 -2.10 13.35 13.38
N TYR A 216 -2.90 14.31 12.90
CA TYR A 216 -2.51 15.72 12.93
C TYR A 216 -2.29 16.24 14.36
N ASP A 217 -3.28 16.06 15.25
CA ASP A 217 -3.23 16.59 16.62
C ASP A 217 -2.01 16.06 17.38
N ARG A 218 -1.71 14.76 17.24
CA ARG A 218 -0.63 14.10 17.98
C ARG A 218 0.74 14.34 17.36
N LEU A 219 0.87 14.35 16.02
CA LEU A 219 2.11 14.77 15.39
C LEU A 219 2.45 16.19 15.78
N ARG A 220 1.49 17.12 15.66
CA ARG A 220 1.64 18.51 16.05
C ARG A 220 2.07 18.68 17.51
N MET A 221 1.54 17.87 18.43
CA MET A 221 1.96 17.87 19.84
C MET A 221 3.46 17.60 20.00
N PHE A 222 4.05 16.72 19.17
CA PHE A 222 5.45 16.32 19.28
C PHE A 222 6.40 17.09 18.34
N SER A 223 5.93 17.53 17.17
CA SER A 223 6.71 18.25 16.16
C SER A 223 6.53 19.77 16.18
N GLY A 224 5.52 20.30 16.89
CA GLY A 224 5.07 21.68 16.75
C GLY A 224 4.28 21.89 15.45
N ASP A 225 4.14 23.14 15.03
CA ASP A 225 3.36 23.52 13.83
C ASP A 225 4.04 23.16 12.48
N ASN A 226 5.15 22.42 12.52
CA ASN A 226 5.95 22.03 11.35
C ASN A 226 5.43 20.78 10.62
N VAL A 227 4.13 20.47 10.76
CA VAL A 227 3.49 19.29 10.16
C VAL A 227 2.09 19.63 9.66
N THR A 228 1.73 19.07 8.51
CA THR A 228 0.37 19.08 7.96
C THR A 228 -0.02 17.65 7.60
N VAL A 229 -1.28 17.28 7.87
CA VAL A 229 -1.83 15.98 7.47
C VAL A 229 -2.95 16.22 6.48
N GLU A 230 -2.75 15.77 5.24
CA GLU A 230 -3.69 15.90 4.14
C GLU A 230 -4.35 14.56 3.84
N ARG A 231 -5.67 14.48 4.01
CA ARG A 231 -6.42 13.29 3.62
C ARG A 231 -6.62 13.25 2.11
N ILE A 232 -5.87 12.39 1.42
CA ILE A 232 -5.94 12.24 -0.03
C ILE A 232 -6.87 11.10 -0.48
N ALA A 233 -7.22 10.18 0.42
CA ALA A 233 -8.18 9.10 0.17
C ALA A 233 -8.78 8.58 1.50
N LEU A 234 -9.95 7.96 1.53
CA LEU A 234 -11.03 8.00 0.55
C LEU A 234 -12.00 9.14 0.90
N ASN A 235 -12.27 10.05 -0.05
CA ASN A 235 -13.14 11.22 0.12
C ASN A 235 -14.44 11.11 -0.70
N MET A 236 -15.47 11.88 -0.36
CA MET A 236 -16.81 11.76 -0.98
C MET A 236 -16.84 12.06 -2.48
N ASP A 237 -15.99 12.96 -2.97
CA ASP A 237 -15.83 13.23 -4.40
C ASP A 237 -15.30 12.00 -5.15
N GLN A 238 -14.36 11.28 -4.55
CA GLN A 238 -13.81 10.03 -5.09
C GLN A 238 -14.85 8.90 -5.02
N ILE A 239 -15.62 8.80 -3.94
CA ILE A 239 -16.72 7.83 -3.82
C ILE A 239 -17.74 8.06 -4.94
N ARG A 240 -18.15 9.31 -5.18
CA ARG A 240 -19.07 9.64 -6.28
C ARG A 240 -18.49 9.32 -7.65
N LYS A 241 -17.17 9.51 -7.84
CA LYS A 241 -16.49 9.28 -9.11
C LYS A 241 -16.29 7.80 -9.42
N TYR A 242 -15.81 7.03 -8.46
CA TYR A 242 -15.41 5.64 -8.65
C TYR A 242 -16.50 4.64 -8.25
N ASN A 243 -17.55 5.10 -7.57
CA ASN A 243 -18.68 4.31 -7.12
C ASN A 243 -18.28 2.97 -6.45
N PRO A 244 -17.33 2.98 -5.48
CA PRO A 244 -16.94 1.75 -4.80
C PRO A 244 -18.13 1.17 -4.01
N PRO A 245 -18.21 -0.16 -3.85
CA PRO A 245 -19.29 -0.81 -3.11
C PRO A 245 -19.37 -0.29 -1.66
N PRO A 246 -20.55 0.17 -1.20
CA PRO A 246 -20.75 0.61 0.17
C PRO A 246 -20.81 -0.57 1.14
N SER A 247 -20.54 -0.27 2.40
CA SER A 247 -20.82 -1.13 3.56
C SER A 247 -21.63 -0.33 4.58
N PRO A 248 -22.46 -0.97 5.44
CA PRO A 248 -23.14 -0.24 6.50
C PRO A 248 -22.14 0.39 7.48
N ALA A 249 -22.33 1.68 7.79
CA ALA A 249 -21.51 2.37 8.78
C ALA A 249 -21.66 1.74 10.17
N LYS A 250 -20.54 1.62 10.90
CA LYS A 250 -20.53 1.01 12.23
C LYS A 250 -21.26 1.91 13.24
N THR A 251 -22.48 1.53 13.59
CA THR A 251 -23.34 2.26 14.56
C THR A 251 -22.88 2.15 16.01
N THR A 252 -22.01 1.19 16.32
CA THR A 252 -21.42 1.02 17.67
C THR A 252 -20.19 1.91 17.90
N ASP A 253 -19.68 2.58 16.85
CA ASP A 253 -18.60 3.57 17.01
C ASP A 253 -19.19 4.82 17.69
N SER A 254 -18.53 5.32 18.73
CA SER A 254 -18.97 6.54 19.44
C SER A 254 -19.02 7.76 18.53
N ARG A 255 -18.30 7.71 17.40
CA ARG A 255 -18.25 8.74 16.36
C ARG A 255 -19.30 8.52 15.26
N GLY A 256 -20.02 7.41 15.32
CA GLY A 256 -20.98 7.00 14.29
C GLY A 256 -22.13 7.99 14.11
N THR A 257 -22.64 8.60 15.19
CA THR A 257 -23.75 9.57 15.13
C THR A 257 -23.41 10.79 14.27
N ASP A 258 -22.26 11.42 14.53
CA ASP A 258 -21.81 12.61 13.80
C ASP A 258 -21.46 12.28 12.36
N TYR A 259 -20.85 11.10 12.13
CA TYR A 259 -20.58 10.60 10.79
C TYR A 259 -21.87 10.42 10.00
N ILE A 260 -22.88 9.74 10.57
CA ILE A 260 -24.16 9.47 9.90
C ILE A 260 -24.89 10.77 9.58
N ALA A 261 -24.88 11.73 10.50
CA ALA A 261 -25.47 13.05 10.26
C ALA A 261 -24.82 13.79 9.08
N LYS A 262 -23.52 13.56 8.84
CA LYS A 262 -22.74 14.26 7.80
C LYS A 262 -22.69 13.53 6.46
N PHE A 263 -22.59 12.21 6.47
CA PHE A 263 -22.27 11.40 5.29
C PHE A 263 -23.33 10.32 4.97
N GLY A 264 -24.24 10.03 5.90
CA GLY A 264 -25.26 8.99 5.76
C GLY A 264 -24.88 7.67 6.43
N ILE A 265 -25.69 6.64 6.18
CA ILE A 265 -25.59 5.33 6.87
C ILE A 265 -24.56 4.38 6.25
N ASP A 266 -23.95 4.77 5.14
CA ASP A 266 -22.99 3.96 4.41
C ASP A 266 -21.54 4.41 4.70
N SER A 267 -20.62 3.48 4.61
CA SER A 267 -19.17 3.67 4.71
C SER A 267 -18.46 2.93 3.58
N TRP A 268 -17.22 3.33 3.27
CA TRP A 268 -16.46 2.76 2.16
C TRP A 268 -15.03 2.46 2.58
N GLU A 269 -14.50 1.35 2.09
CA GLU A 269 -13.14 0.91 2.41
C GLU A 269 -12.18 1.17 1.24
N LEU A 270 -10.94 1.51 1.56
CA LEU A 270 -9.90 1.85 0.58
C LEU A 270 -9.59 0.71 -0.39
N ASP A 271 -9.70 -0.54 0.07
CA ASP A 271 -9.46 -1.75 -0.73
C ASP A 271 -10.53 -1.99 -1.79
N ALA A 272 -11.63 -1.22 -1.76
CA ALA A 272 -12.59 -1.17 -2.85
C ALA A 272 -12.10 -0.34 -4.05
N LEU A 273 -11.10 0.53 -3.89
CA LEU A 273 -10.49 1.25 -5.00
C LEU A 273 -9.49 0.37 -5.77
N GLU A 274 -9.40 0.58 -7.08
CA GLU A 274 -8.35 -0.02 -7.90
C GLU A 274 -6.96 0.52 -7.50
N PRO A 275 -5.90 -0.31 -7.48
CA PRO A 275 -4.54 0.12 -7.15
C PRO A 275 -4.06 1.35 -7.91
N LYS A 276 -4.35 1.41 -9.21
CA LYS A 276 -4.00 2.56 -10.06
C LYS A 276 -4.58 3.88 -9.55
N VAL A 277 -5.78 3.86 -8.96
CA VAL A 277 -6.40 5.05 -8.38
C VAL A 277 -5.58 5.53 -7.18
N LEU A 278 -5.23 4.62 -6.26
CA LEU A 278 -4.39 4.94 -5.10
C LEU A 278 -3.01 5.45 -5.53
N THR A 279 -2.37 4.78 -6.48
CA THR A 279 -1.09 5.21 -7.05
C THR A 279 -1.17 6.59 -7.69
N SER A 280 -2.21 6.85 -8.50
CA SER A 280 -2.39 8.16 -9.14
C SER A 280 -2.62 9.27 -8.12
N LEU A 281 -3.36 8.99 -7.04
CA LEU A 281 -3.58 9.96 -5.96
C LEU A 281 -2.27 10.30 -5.25
N ILE A 282 -1.40 9.31 -5.01
CA ILE A 282 -0.09 9.53 -4.41
C ILE A 282 0.78 10.37 -5.36
N GLU A 283 0.94 9.95 -6.63
CA GLU A 283 1.76 10.69 -7.61
C GLU A 283 1.32 12.16 -7.73
N GLN A 284 0.01 12.40 -7.85
CA GLN A 284 -0.53 13.74 -8.02
C GLN A 284 -0.35 14.63 -6.80
N ASN A 285 -0.46 14.09 -5.58
CA ASN A 285 -0.31 14.91 -4.38
C ASN A 285 1.15 15.10 -4.01
N VAL A 286 2.01 14.09 -4.17
CA VAL A 286 3.47 14.24 -4.01
C VAL A 286 4.01 15.32 -4.95
N ALA A 287 3.57 15.33 -6.21
CA ALA A 287 4.00 16.32 -7.20
C ALA A 287 3.63 17.78 -6.82
N LYS A 288 2.60 18.01 -6.01
CA LYS A 288 2.23 19.38 -5.56
C LYS A 288 3.23 19.97 -4.59
N HIS A 289 3.94 19.13 -3.84
CA HIS A 289 4.88 19.51 -2.79
C HIS A 289 6.34 19.37 -3.23
N ARG A 290 6.57 18.89 -4.47
CA ARG A 290 7.90 18.69 -5.02
C ARG A 290 8.30 19.87 -5.89
N ASP A 291 9.47 20.43 -5.61
CA ASP A 291 10.19 21.28 -6.55
C ASP A 291 10.97 20.39 -7.52
N ASP A 292 10.46 20.28 -8.76
CA ASP A 292 11.06 19.45 -9.80
C ASP A 292 12.47 19.90 -10.19
N THR A 293 12.82 21.17 -10.02
CA THR A 293 14.19 21.65 -10.32
C THR A 293 15.17 21.10 -9.30
N LEU A 294 14.83 21.21 -8.01
CA LEU A 294 15.64 20.69 -6.92
C LEU A 294 15.70 19.14 -6.92
N TYR A 295 14.63 18.48 -7.36
CA TYR A 295 14.61 17.03 -7.51
C TYR A 295 15.53 16.58 -8.64
N MET A 296 15.51 17.26 -9.79
CA MET A 296 16.39 16.98 -10.92
C MET A 296 17.87 17.19 -10.57
N GLU A 297 18.21 18.14 -9.69
CA GLU A 297 19.57 18.26 -9.16
C GLU A 297 20.03 17.01 -8.39
N GLN A 298 19.13 16.38 -7.62
CA GLN A 298 19.42 15.11 -6.93
C GLN A 298 19.56 13.97 -7.93
N GLU A 299 18.75 13.91 -8.98
CA GLU A 299 18.88 12.89 -10.04
C GLU A 299 20.27 12.96 -10.70
N VAL A 300 20.73 14.16 -11.05
CA VAL A 300 22.06 14.37 -11.61
C VAL A 300 23.18 13.96 -10.65
N GLN A 301 23.00 14.21 -9.33
CA GLN A 301 23.97 13.77 -8.33
C GLN A 301 24.01 12.25 -8.21
N LEU A 302 22.84 11.60 -8.15
CA LEU A 302 22.71 10.15 -8.08
C LEU A 302 23.37 9.47 -9.30
N GLU A 303 23.14 9.99 -10.51
CA GLU A 303 23.79 9.47 -11.72
C GLU A 303 25.31 9.54 -11.64
N ARG A 304 25.87 10.66 -11.14
CA ARG A 304 27.32 10.81 -10.96
C ARG A 304 27.88 9.81 -9.95
N ASP A 305 27.19 9.60 -8.84
CA ASP A 305 27.62 8.67 -7.81
C ASP A 305 27.56 7.21 -8.31
N LEU A 306 26.53 6.86 -9.08
CA LEU A 306 26.44 5.56 -9.74
C LEU A 306 27.57 5.33 -10.75
N MET A 307 27.96 6.35 -11.54
CA MET A 307 29.11 6.27 -12.44
C MET A 307 30.44 6.04 -11.70
N GLN A 308 30.60 6.63 -10.51
CA GLN A 308 31.78 6.38 -9.67
C GLN A 308 31.81 4.94 -9.17
N LEU A 309 30.66 4.41 -8.73
CA LEU A 309 30.54 3.01 -8.32
C LEU A 309 30.81 2.04 -9.49
N ASP A 310 30.31 2.35 -10.69
CA ASP A 310 30.60 1.58 -11.90
C ASP A 310 32.10 1.58 -12.22
N SER A 311 32.79 2.71 -12.05
CA SER A 311 34.24 2.78 -12.20
C SER A 311 34.97 1.90 -11.20
N ILE A 312 34.54 1.86 -9.94
CA ILE A 312 35.14 1.01 -8.90
C ILE A 312 34.95 -0.47 -9.23
N ILE A 313 33.73 -0.86 -9.65
CA ILE A 313 33.41 -2.23 -10.05
C ILE A 313 34.27 -2.65 -11.26
N TYR A 314 34.47 -1.75 -12.23
CA TYR A 314 35.30 -2.01 -13.39
C TYR A 314 36.77 -2.28 -13.01
N HIS A 315 37.33 -1.52 -12.06
CA HIS A 315 38.72 -1.72 -11.62
C HIS A 315 38.94 -3.06 -10.91
N LEU A 316 37.95 -3.54 -10.12
CA LEU A 316 38.02 -4.85 -9.49
C LEU A 316 38.09 -6.02 -10.49
N ASN A 317 37.57 -5.84 -11.71
CA ASN A 317 37.69 -6.86 -12.76
C ASN A 317 39.11 -6.98 -13.31
N LYS A 318 39.86 -5.86 -13.38
CA LYS A 318 41.22 -5.88 -13.93
C LYS A 318 42.19 -6.60 -13.01
N ASP A 319 42.04 -6.39 -11.71
CA ASP A 319 42.90 -7.03 -10.71
C ASP A 319 42.66 -8.55 -10.66
N GLU A 320 41.43 -9.03 -10.92
CA GLU A 320 41.13 -10.48 -11.03
C GLU A 320 41.71 -11.12 -12.31
N GLU A 321 41.78 -10.38 -13.44
CA GLU A 321 42.39 -10.87 -14.68
C GLU A 321 43.93 -10.93 -14.56
N ASP A 322 44.56 -9.92 -13.95
CA ASP A 322 46.02 -9.84 -13.79
C ASP A 322 46.58 -10.83 -12.74
N GLU A 323 45.77 -11.34 -11.79
CA GLU A 323 46.18 -12.39 -10.83
C GLU A 323 46.05 -13.82 -11.38
N SER A 324 45.49 -13.99 -12.58
CA SER A 324 45.22 -15.30 -13.20
C SER A 324 46.27 -15.78 -14.21
N ASP A 325 47.35 -15.01 -14.40
CA ASP A 325 48.53 -15.31 -15.25
C ASP A 325 49.79 -15.69 -14.45
#